data_AF-X1C3N0-F1
#
_entry.id   AF-X1C3N0-F1
#
_cell.length_a   1.000
_cell.length_b   1.000
_cell.length_c   1.000
_cell.angle_alpha   90.00
_cell.angle_beta   90.00
_cell.angle_gamma   90.00
#
_symmetry.space_group_name_H-M   'P 1'
#
loop_
_entity.id
_entity.type
_entity.pdbx_description
1 polymer ?
#
loop_
_entity_poly.entity_id
_entity_poly.type
_entity_poly.pdbx_seq_one_letter_code
_entity_poly.pdbx_strand_id
1 'polypeptide(L)' 'MAQLMNCSLFIKNGPCYSGLGFGGAGYTSFTIATPTGEGLTRARTFTRERRCVLVGYFRII' A
#
# COMPACT_ATOMS: atom_id res chain seq x y z
N MET A 1 -18.15 6.91 -11.05
CA MET A 1 -18.09 7.34 -9.64
C MET A 1 -16.70 7.19 -9.03
N ALA A 2 -16.14 5.99 -8.84
CA ALA A 2 -14.82 5.82 -8.18
C ALA A 2 -13.68 6.63 -8.84
N GLN A 3 -13.61 6.61 -10.18
CA GLN A 3 -12.61 7.34 -10.96
C GLN A 3 -12.70 8.87 -10.76
N LEU A 4 -13.91 9.42 -10.60
CA LEU A 4 -14.11 10.86 -10.42
C LEU A 4 -13.76 11.32 -8.99
N MET A 5 -13.99 10.46 -7.99
CA MET A 5 -13.76 10.78 -6.58
C MET A 5 -12.27 10.82 -6.21
N ASN A 6 -11.42 10.04 -6.91
CA ASN A 6 -9.96 10.03 -6.73
C ASN A 6 -9.51 10.00 -5.25
N CYS A 7 -10.17 9.20 -4.41
CA CYS A 7 -9.89 9.07 -2.98
C CYS A 7 -8.87 7.95 -2.70
N SER A 8 -8.11 8.03 -1.60
CA SER A 8 -7.18 6.98 -1.15
C SER A 8 -7.87 5.64 -0.86
N LEU A 9 -9.13 5.67 -0.44
CA LEU A 9 -9.98 4.50 -0.17
C LEU A 9 -11.35 4.73 -0.81
N PHE A 10 -11.81 3.76 -1.58
CA PHE A 10 -13.14 3.79 -2.19
C PHE A 10 -13.88 2.48 -1.92
N ILE A 11 -14.80 2.49 -0.95
CA ILE A 11 -15.60 1.34 -0.57
C ILE A 11 -16.91 1.35 -1.37
N LYS A 12 -17.35 0.19 -1.87
CA LYS A 12 -18.64 -0.01 -2.54
C LYS A 12 -19.46 -1.05 -1.79
N ASN A 13 -20.74 -0.78 -1.57
CA ASN A 13 -21.71 -1.73 -0.99
C ASN A 13 -21.27 -2.32 0.36
N GLY A 14 -20.63 -1.51 1.21
CA GLY A 14 -20.17 -1.95 2.53
C GLY A 14 -19.83 -0.76 3.44
N PRO A 15 -19.65 -1.03 4.73
CA PRO A 15 -19.27 -0.02 5.72
C PRO A 15 -17.83 0.47 5.51
N CYS A 16 -17.51 1.68 5.99
CA CYS A 16 -16.20 2.32 5.75
C CYS A 16 -15.01 1.50 6.29
N TYR A 17 -15.18 0.81 7.42
CA TYR A 17 -14.14 -0.02 8.03
C TYR A 17 -13.77 -1.25 7.21
N SER A 18 -14.58 -1.63 6.22
CA SER A 18 -14.22 -2.70 5.27
C SER A 18 -13.01 -2.33 4.43
N GLY A 19 -12.73 -1.03 4.23
CA GLY A 19 -11.49 -0.56 3.62
C GLY A 19 -10.25 -0.72 4.51
N LEU A 20 -10.41 -1.03 5.80
CA LEU A 20 -9.33 -1.23 6.77
C LEU A 20 -9.11 -2.72 7.12
N GLY A 21 -9.65 -3.63 6.31
CA GLY A 21 -9.50 -5.08 6.49
C GLY A 21 -10.52 -5.73 7.42
N PHE A 22 -11.49 -5.00 7.97
CA PHE A 22 -12.58 -5.61 8.76
C PHE A 22 -13.79 -5.94 7.87
N GLY A 23 -13.93 -7.22 7.51
CA GLY A 23 -14.99 -7.70 6.62
C GLY A 23 -14.83 -7.30 5.14
N GLY A 24 -13.68 -6.71 4.77
CA GLY A 24 -13.29 -6.42 3.40
C GLY A 24 -11.87 -6.93 3.10
N ALA A 25 -11.49 -6.99 1.83
CA ALA A 25 -10.16 -7.45 1.41
C ALA A 25 -9.07 -6.42 1.72
N GLY A 26 -7.85 -6.90 2.00
CA GLY A 26 -6.67 -6.06 2.26
C GLY A 26 -6.09 -6.26 3.66
N TYR A 27 -5.24 -5.33 4.08
CA TYR A 27 -4.60 -5.31 5.40
C TYR A 27 -5.04 -4.08 6.19
N THR A 28 -4.96 -4.17 7.50
CA THR A 28 -5.28 -3.06 8.41
C THR A 28 -4.11 -2.09 8.51
N SER A 29 -4.41 -0.80 8.41
CA SER A 29 -3.53 0.30 8.79
C SER A 29 -4.37 1.43 9.39
N PHE A 30 -3.86 2.05 10.46
CA PHE A 30 -4.46 3.25 11.06
C PHE A 30 -3.81 4.54 10.57
N THR A 31 -2.85 4.43 9.64
CA THR A 31 -2.25 5.59 8.96
C THR A 31 -2.55 5.48 7.47
N ILE A 32 -3.28 6.48 6.97
CA ILE A 32 -3.62 6.63 5.55
C ILE A 32 -2.91 7.89 5.06
N ALA A 33 -1.87 7.71 4.27
CA ALA A 33 -1.04 8.78 3.76
C ALA A 33 -1.65 9.38 2.49
N THR A 34 -2.71 10.18 2.66
CA THR A 34 -3.45 10.79 1.55
C THR A 34 -2.68 11.89 0.82
N PRO A 35 -2.02 12.86 1.49
CA PRO A 35 -1.31 13.94 0.77
C PRO A 35 -0.08 13.47 0.00
N THR A 36 0.62 12.45 0.52
CA THR A 36 1.90 11.95 0.00
C THR A 36 1.74 10.73 -0.92
N GLY A 37 0.56 10.08 -0.90
CA GLY A 37 0.16 9.09 -1.91
C GLY A 37 0.53 7.64 -1.62
N GLU A 38 1.12 7.32 -0.46
CA GLU A 38 1.45 5.95 -0.07
C GLU A 38 0.21 5.12 0.29
N GLY A 39 -0.95 5.77 0.45
CA GLY A 39 -2.23 5.12 0.74
C GLY A 39 -2.23 4.50 2.13
N LEU A 40 -2.71 3.25 2.26
CA LEU A 40 -2.62 2.50 3.52
C LEU A 40 -1.15 2.15 3.78
N THR A 41 -0.53 2.81 4.76
CA THR A 41 0.87 2.55 5.09
C THR A 41 1.08 1.11 5.54
N ARG A 42 2.22 0.54 5.20
CA ARG A 42 2.64 -0.81 5.64
C ARG A 42 4.11 -0.76 6.05
N ALA A 43 4.64 -1.86 6.60
CA ALA A 43 6.06 -1.92 7.00
C ALA A 43 7.02 -1.43 5.89
N ARG A 44 6.77 -1.78 4.61
CA ARG A 44 7.56 -1.31 3.46
C ARG A 44 7.56 0.21 3.27
N THR A 45 6.48 0.90 3.63
CA THR A 45 6.36 2.37 3.53
C THR A 45 7.38 3.08 4.42
N PHE A 46 7.81 2.44 5.52
CA PHE A 46 8.77 3.00 6.48
C PHE A 46 10.20 2.49 6.26
N THR A 47 10.48 1.93 5.09
CA THR A 47 11.81 1.41 4.75
C THR A 47 12.40 2.14 3.55
N ARG A 48 13.72 2.28 3.51
CA ARG A 48 14.42 2.84 2.35
C ARG A 48 14.69 1.74 1.34
N GLU A 49 14.25 1.93 0.11
CA GLU A 49 14.63 1.05 -0.99
C GLU A 49 16.14 1.11 -1.22
N ARG A 50 16.76 -0.05 -1.40
CA ARG A 50 18.18 -0.19 -1.71
C ARG A 50 18.30 -0.98 -3.00
N ARG A 51 18.85 -0.34 -4.03
CA ARG A 51 19.20 -1.02 -5.28
C ARG A 51 20.67 -1.41 -5.23
N CYS A 52 20.95 -2.70 -5.40
CA CYS A 52 22.29 -3.24 -5.50
C CYS A 52 22.43 -3.93 -6.85
N VAL A 53 23.51 -3.64 -7.58
CA VAL A 53 23.86 -4.29 -8.84
C VAL A 53 25.22 -4.92 -8.65
N LEU A 54 25.32 -6.23 -8.88
CA LEU A 54 26.58 -6.93 -8.91
C LEU A 54 27.02 -7.12 -10.36
N VAL A 55 28.11 -6.45 -10.75
CA VAL A 55 28.71 -6.53 -12.09
C VAL A 55 29.79 -7.62 -12.07
N GLY A 56 29.83 -8.45 -13.11
CA GLY A 56 30.53 -9.74 -13.08
C GLY A 56 29.52 -10.83 -12.75
N TYR A 57 29.65 -11.52 -11.61
CA TYR A 57 28.73 -12.60 -11.29
C TYR A 57 28.60 -12.86 -9.79
N PHE A 58 27.36 -13.14 -9.35
CA PHE A 58 27.15 -13.88 -8.12
C PHE A 58 27.59 -15.30 -8.46
N ARG A 59 28.82 -15.67 -8.09
CA ARG A 59 29.28 -17.06 -8.22
C ARG A 59 28.49 -17.91 -7.24
N ILE A 60 27.53 -18.66 -7.74
CA ILE A 60 26.76 -19.61 -6.95
C ILE A 60 26.99 -20.96 -7.64
N ILE A 61 27.88 -21.78 -7.07
CA ILE A 61 28.00 -23.21 -7.38
C ILE A 61 27.34 -23.96 -6.23
#